data_AF-A0AAN3MK15-F1
#
_entry.id   AF-A0AAN3MK15-F1
#
_cell.length_a   1.000
_cell.length_b   1.000
_cell.length_c   1.000
_cell.angle_alpha   90.00
_cell.angle_beta   90.00
_cell.angle_gamma   90.00
#
_symmetry.space_group_name_H-M   'P 1'
#
loop_
_entity.id
_entity.type
_entity.pdbx_description
1 polymer ?
#
loop_
_entity_poly.entity_id
_entity_poly.type
_entity_poly.pdbx_seq_one_letter_code
_entity_poly.pdbx_strand_id
1 'polypeptide(L)'
;MQPSPAMQALIEQIYHTFRRYRVPQKFVVCCEYCLSQQEQKALRSTSLRAIPYSLINAWNSSPGPDPQNSDEVRYFLPRLLEFVAQGHFDNIHVVFSLRRINLASKENWREDEWKILQRFACQYMTDWVSGDETVELQYMLEMFFRADIALAPLLDAINSVPGFWSTVSLACLLNRYCEDYIRDNQDDIDNVITTQINAWAFNNQSILKERARQAIENPPKQPEQGTQHQVWVDDWIIDECLCAMYDASSESPGK
;
A
#
# COMPACT_ATOMS: atom_id res chain seq x y z
N MET A 1 8.47 11.15 1.03
CA MET A 1 7.61 11.69 -0.04
C MET A 1 6.79 12.84 0.52
N GLN A 2 6.64 13.95 -0.21
CA GLN A 2 5.68 14.99 0.20
C GLN A 2 4.28 14.58 -0.27
N PRO A 3 3.28 14.47 0.61
CA PRO A 3 1.93 14.08 0.21
C PRO A 3 1.33 15.07 -0.79
N SER A 4 0.65 14.56 -1.82
CA SER A 4 -0.08 15.38 -2.79
C SER A 4 -1.17 16.24 -2.11
N PRO A 5 -1.65 17.33 -2.74
CA PRO A 5 -2.77 18.10 -2.19
C PRO A 5 -4.02 17.25 -1.93
N ALA A 6 -4.27 16.25 -2.78
CA ALA A 6 -5.38 15.31 -2.60
C ALA A 6 -5.17 14.43 -1.36
N MET A 7 -3.95 13.92 -1.16
CA MET A 7 -3.60 13.16 0.04
C MET A 7 -3.67 14.01 1.31
N GLN A 8 -3.19 15.26 1.27
CA GLN A 8 -3.31 16.18 2.40
C GLN A 8 -4.78 16.40 2.80
N ALA A 9 -5.67 16.62 1.82
CA ALA A 9 -7.11 16.76 2.08
C ALA A 9 -7.75 15.48 2.64
N LEU A 10 -7.25 14.29 2.25
CA LEU A 10 -7.69 13.02 2.81
C LEU A 10 -7.19 12.84 4.25
N ILE A 11 -5.95 13.20 4.56
CA ILE A 11 -5.41 13.19 5.93
C ILE A 11 -6.30 14.03 6.85
N GLU A 12 -6.69 15.24 6.44
CA GLU A 12 -7.63 16.07 7.22
C GLU A 12 -8.99 15.39 7.45
N GLN A 13 -9.55 14.74 6.43
CA GLN A 13 -10.79 13.97 6.55
C GLN A 13 -10.64 12.78 7.50
N ILE A 14 -9.52 12.07 7.46
CA ILE A 14 -9.22 10.95 8.37
C ILE A 14 -9.20 11.46 9.81
N TYR A 15 -8.46 12.53 10.09
CA TYR A 15 -8.48 13.16 11.42
C TYR A 15 -9.89 13.53 11.88
N HIS A 16 -10.71 14.05 10.97
CA HIS A 16 -12.10 14.38 11.27
C HIS A 16 -12.96 13.14 11.58
N THR A 17 -12.85 12.08 10.78
CA THR A 17 -13.64 10.84 10.92
C THR A 17 -13.37 10.15 12.26
N PHE A 18 -12.09 10.08 12.64
CA PHE A 18 -11.62 9.36 13.83
C PHE A 18 -11.56 10.23 15.11
N ARG A 19 -11.86 11.53 15.06
CA ARG A 19 -11.82 12.43 16.25
C ARG A 19 -12.72 12.02 17.42
N ARG A 20 -13.66 11.09 17.20
CA ARG A 20 -14.59 10.58 18.22
C ARG A 20 -13.91 9.69 19.26
N TYR A 21 -12.80 9.05 18.89
CA TYR A 21 -12.08 8.15 19.77
C TYR A 21 -11.30 8.95 20.81
N ARG A 22 -11.36 8.49 22.05
CA ARG A 22 -10.70 9.18 23.17
C ARG A 22 -9.26 8.69 23.30
N VAL A 23 -8.42 9.54 23.90
CA VAL A 23 -7.06 9.17 24.27
C VAL A 23 -7.07 7.88 25.10
N PRO A 24 -6.35 6.82 24.69
CA PRO A 24 -6.31 5.56 25.42
C PRO A 24 -5.77 5.76 26.83
N GLN A 25 -6.52 5.30 27.83
CA GLN A 25 -6.09 5.41 29.24
C GLN A 25 -5.04 4.34 29.60
N LYS A 26 -5.10 3.20 28.90
CA LYS A 26 -4.17 2.07 29.01
C LYS A 26 -3.80 1.64 27.61
N PHE A 27 -2.55 1.21 27.43
CA PHE A 27 -2.08 0.65 26.18
C PHE A 27 -2.08 -0.86 26.26
N VAL A 28 -2.52 -1.48 25.17
CA VAL A 28 -2.61 -2.92 25.03
C VAL A 28 -1.30 -3.41 24.38
N VAL A 29 -0.27 -3.56 25.23
CA VAL A 29 1.10 -3.99 24.86
C VAL A 29 1.52 -5.21 25.67
N CYS A 30 2.41 -6.03 25.11
CA CYS A 30 2.88 -7.29 25.71
C CYS A 30 3.53 -7.08 27.09
N CYS A 31 4.44 -6.11 27.20
CA CYS A 31 5.12 -5.76 28.45
C CYS A 31 5.74 -4.35 28.37
N GLU A 32 6.28 -3.87 29.50
CA GLU A 32 6.91 -2.55 29.60
C GLU A 32 8.23 -2.42 28.81
N TYR A 33 8.86 -3.53 28.41
CA TYR A 33 10.01 -3.52 27.51
C TYR A 33 9.63 -3.30 26.06
N CYS A 34 8.38 -3.62 25.68
CA CYS A 34 7.86 -3.40 24.33
C CYS A 34 7.38 -1.97 24.11
N LEU A 35 6.88 -1.32 25.17
CA LEU A 35 6.51 0.10 25.18
C LEU A 35 6.60 0.60 26.62
N SER A 36 7.63 1.40 26.91
CA SER A 36 7.96 1.84 28.26
C SER A 36 6.85 2.68 28.90
N GLN A 37 6.82 2.71 30.23
CA GLN A 37 5.86 3.56 30.94
C GLN A 37 6.02 5.05 30.59
N GLN A 38 7.24 5.48 30.27
CA GLN A 38 7.54 6.84 29.82
C GLN A 38 6.95 7.12 28.43
N GLU A 39 7.12 6.20 27.47
CA GLU A 39 6.53 6.31 26.13
C GLU A 39 5.00 6.28 26.19
N GLN A 40 4.42 5.38 26.97
CA GLN A 40 2.98 5.34 27.21
C GLN A 40 2.47 6.66 27.83
N LYS A 41 3.19 7.23 28.79
CA LYS A 41 2.84 8.54 29.36
C LYS A 41 2.91 9.63 28.30
N ALA A 42 3.96 9.65 27.48
CA ALA A 42 4.13 10.61 26.40
C ALA A 42 3.01 10.51 25.35
N LEU A 43 2.60 9.29 24.97
CA LEU A 43 1.49 9.06 24.03
C LEU A 43 0.16 9.59 24.59
N ARG A 44 -0.06 9.52 25.91
CA ARG A 44 -1.26 10.06 26.56
C ARG A 44 -1.25 11.57 26.70
N SER A 45 -0.09 12.16 26.96
CA SER A 45 0.03 13.59 27.25
C SER A 45 0.22 14.45 26.00
N THR A 46 0.54 13.85 24.86
CA THR A 46 0.82 14.57 23.62
C THR A 46 -0.43 14.62 22.75
N SER A 47 -0.76 15.80 22.21
CA SER A 47 -1.84 15.94 21.22
C SER A 47 -1.58 15.03 20.02
N LEU A 48 -2.62 14.36 19.50
CA LEU A 48 -2.48 13.34 18.45
C LEU A 48 -1.64 13.80 17.24
N ARG A 49 -1.82 15.04 16.78
CA ARG A 49 -1.03 15.61 15.66
C ARG A 49 0.41 15.97 16.02
N ALA A 50 0.69 16.18 17.30
CA ALA A 50 2.02 16.50 17.78
C ALA A 50 2.84 15.27 18.14
N ILE A 51 2.26 14.06 18.08
CA ILE A 51 3.00 12.83 18.39
C ILE A 51 4.11 12.63 17.35
N PRO A 52 5.38 12.51 17.78
CA PRO A 52 6.49 12.31 16.86
C PRO A 52 6.47 10.91 16.25
N TYR A 53 7.10 10.77 15.07
CA TYR A 53 7.19 9.50 14.36
C TYR A 53 7.77 8.39 15.23
N SER A 54 8.86 8.66 15.96
CA SER A 54 9.50 7.67 16.84
C SER A 54 8.54 7.04 17.84
N LEU A 55 7.61 7.82 18.39
CA LEU A 55 6.67 7.36 19.40
C LEU A 55 5.49 6.59 18.80
N ILE A 56 4.98 7.03 17.63
CA ILE A 56 4.01 6.24 16.85
C ILE A 56 4.62 4.95 16.36
N ASN A 57 5.88 4.96 15.90
CA ASN A 57 6.57 3.78 15.43
C ASN A 57 6.82 2.80 16.58
N ALA A 58 7.26 3.26 17.75
CA ALA A 58 7.40 2.43 18.94
C ALA A 58 6.07 1.76 19.32
N TRP A 59 4.96 2.53 19.32
CA TRP A 59 3.63 1.96 19.51
C TRP A 59 3.31 0.94 18.42
N ASN A 60 3.34 1.30 17.14
CA ASN A 60 2.99 0.43 16.02
C ASN A 60 3.79 -0.88 16.05
N SER A 61 5.09 -0.78 16.34
CA SER A 61 6.07 -1.86 16.35
C SER A 61 6.05 -2.73 17.62
N SER A 62 5.49 -2.25 18.73
CA SER A 62 5.41 -3.03 19.97
C SER A 62 4.50 -4.26 19.83
N PRO A 63 4.90 -5.46 20.29
CA PRO A 63 4.00 -6.60 20.36
C PRO A 63 2.79 -6.29 21.24
N GLY A 64 1.60 -6.65 20.77
CA GLY A 64 0.33 -6.53 21.51
C GLY A 64 -0.45 -7.85 21.43
N PRO A 65 -1.40 -8.08 22.35
CA PRO A 65 -2.28 -9.25 22.27
C PRO A 65 -3.12 -9.21 20.99
N ASP A 66 -3.57 -10.40 20.59
CA ASP A 66 -4.47 -10.63 19.47
C ASP A 66 -5.82 -11.13 20.01
N PRO A 67 -6.94 -10.41 19.83
CA PRO A 67 -7.06 -9.13 19.12
C PRO A 67 -6.67 -7.92 19.97
N GLN A 68 -6.28 -6.84 19.29
CA GLN A 68 -5.99 -5.55 19.90
C GLN A 68 -7.26 -4.75 20.20
N ASN A 69 -7.13 -3.76 21.10
CA ASN A 69 -8.20 -2.81 21.36
C ASN A 69 -8.43 -1.89 20.16
N SER A 70 -9.57 -2.05 19.50
CA SER A 70 -9.93 -1.29 18.30
C SER A 70 -10.05 0.21 18.55
N ASP A 71 -10.44 0.68 19.73
CA ASP A 71 -10.49 2.12 20.03
C ASP A 71 -9.09 2.73 20.11
N GLU A 72 -8.13 2.00 20.66
CA GLU A 72 -6.72 2.42 20.70
C GLU A 72 -6.16 2.56 19.30
N VAL A 73 -6.38 1.55 18.45
CA VAL A 73 -5.95 1.59 17.04
C VAL A 73 -6.62 2.75 16.30
N ARG A 74 -7.95 2.89 16.42
CA ARG A 74 -8.71 3.96 15.75
C ARG A 74 -8.32 5.36 16.23
N TYR A 75 -7.89 5.52 17.48
CA TYR A 75 -7.37 6.80 17.98
C TYR A 75 -6.03 7.19 17.33
N PHE A 76 -5.07 6.27 17.24
CA PHE A 76 -3.74 6.57 16.66
C PHE A 76 -3.68 6.52 15.14
N LEU A 77 -4.67 5.88 14.51
CA LEU A 77 -4.69 5.61 13.07
C LEU A 77 -4.50 6.87 12.20
N PRO A 78 -5.12 8.04 12.49
CA PRO A 78 -4.88 9.23 11.68
C PRO A 78 -3.41 9.64 11.61
N ARG A 79 -2.70 9.57 12.75
CA ARG A 79 -1.29 9.94 12.82
C ARG A 79 -0.40 8.89 12.16
N LEU A 80 -0.75 7.60 12.28
CA LEU A 80 -0.06 6.53 11.57
C LEU A 80 -0.18 6.71 10.05
N LEU A 81 -1.39 6.94 9.53
CA LEU A 81 -1.65 7.11 8.10
C LEU A 81 -0.99 8.36 7.53
N GLU A 82 -0.92 9.45 8.30
CA GLU A 82 -0.15 10.64 7.92
C GLU A 82 1.34 10.31 7.70
N PHE A 83 1.96 9.53 8.58
CA PHE A 83 3.35 9.10 8.40
C PHE A 83 3.53 8.10 7.25
N VAL A 84 2.58 7.19 7.05
CA VAL A 84 2.56 6.29 5.89
C VAL A 84 2.51 7.09 4.58
N ALA A 85 1.64 8.10 4.49
CA ALA A 85 1.55 8.98 3.31
C ALA A 85 2.83 9.80 3.06
N GLN A 86 3.62 10.07 4.10
CA GLN A 86 4.91 10.74 3.99
C GLN A 86 6.06 9.79 3.59
N GLY A 87 5.79 8.48 3.53
CA GLY A 87 6.77 7.45 3.20
C GLY A 87 7.69 7.09 4.37
N HIS A 88 7.27 7.30 5.61
CA HIS A 88 8.06 6.92 6.79
C HIS A 88 7.91 5.43 7.11
N PHE A 89 8.89 4.62 6.70
CA PHE A 89 8.91 3.15 6.86
C PHE A 89 10.13 2.63 7.63
N ASP A 90 10.80 3.48 8.39
CA ASP A 90 12.07 3.11 9.02
C ASP A 90 11.93 1.90 9.95
N ASN A 91 12.72 0.86 9.68
CA ASN A 91 12.91 -0.35 10.51
C ASN A 91 11.75 -1.36 10.54
N ILE A 92 10.71 -1.19 9.71
CA ILE A 92 9.67 -2.21 9.51
C ILE A 92 9.54 -2.51 8.02
N HIS A 93 9.44 -3.79 7.68
CA HIS A 93 9.08 -4.16 6.31
C HIS A 93 7.73 -3.49 5.98
N VAL A 94 7.64 -2.81 4.83
CA VAL A 94 6.50 -1.92 4.48
C VAL A 94 5.14 -2.62 4.65
N VAL A 95 5.09 -3.92 4.37
CA VAL A 95 3.96 -4.82 4.59
C VAL A 95 3.36 -4.75 6.00
N PHE A 96 4.18 -4.49 7.02
CA PHE A 96 3.76 -4.42 8.43
C PHE A 96 3.40 -3.02 8.90
N SER A 97 3.43 -2.01 8.04
CA SER A 97 3.15 -0.62 8.44
C SER A 97 1.74 -0.43 9.00
N LEU A 98 0.77 -1.18 8.48
CA LEU A 98 -0.63 -1.14 8.91
C LEU A 98 -1.04 -2.34 9.79
N ARG A 99 -0.07 -3.07 10.35
CA ARG A 99 -0.34 -4.29 11.14
C ARG A 99 -1.32 -4.09 12.30
N ARG A 100 -1.38 -2.89 12.88
CA ARG A 100 -2.31 -2.57 13.97
C ARG A 100 -3.76 -2.62 13.53
N ILE A 101 -4.04 -2.29 12.26
CA ILE A 101 -5.38 -2.49 11.69
C ILE A 101 -5.66 -3.98 11.58
N ASN A 102 -4.75 -4.79 11.02
CA ASN A 102 -4.89 -6.25 10.88
C ASN A 102 -5.31 -6.91 12.21
N LEU A 103 -4.56 -6.60 13.28
CA LEU A 103 -4.74 -7.21 14.60
C LEU A 103 -5.92 -6.64 15.40
N ALA A 104 -6.56 -5.56 14.95
CA ALA A 104 -7.71 -5.00 15.64
C ALA A 104 -8.98 -5.79 15.31
N SER A 105 -9.86 -5.97 16.30
CA SER A 105 -11.20 -6.47 16.01
C SER A 105 -11.90 -5.51 15.04
N LYS A 106 -12.45 -6.07 13.96
CA LYS A 106 -13.23 -5.33 12.96
C LYS A 106 -14.67 -5.12 13.37
N GLU A 107 -15.09 -5.78 14.45
CA GLU A 107 -16.41 -5.59 15.03
C GLU A 107 -16.58 -4.12 15.42
N ASN A 108 -17.70 -3.52 15.02
CA ASN A 108 -18.05 -2.13 15.31
C ASN A 108 -17.21 -1.05 14.61
N TRP A 109 -16.42 -1.39 13.59
CA TRP A 109 -15.91 -0.38 12.67
C TRP A 109 -17.04 0.19 11.84
N ARG A 110 -17.06 1.51 11.71
CA ARG A 110 -18.15 2.21 11.02
C ARG A 110 -17.90 2.22 9.52
N GLU A 111 -18.97 2.29 8.75
CA GLU A 111 -18.88 2.29 7.29
C GLU A 111 -18.09 3.50 6.75
N ASP A 112 -18.23 4.68 7.36
CA ASP A 112 -17.46 5.87 7.01
C ASP A 112 -15.97 5.75 7.33
N GLU A 113 -15.61 4.94 8.34
CA GLU A 113 -14.21 4.62 8.67
C GLU A 113 -13.59 3.73 7.58
N TRP A 114 -14.29 2.66 7.16
CA TRP A 114 -13.82 1.83 6.05
C TRP A 114 -13.75 2.59 4.73
N LYS A 115 -14.77 3.40 4.43
CA LYS A 115 -14.79 4.23 3.21
C LYS A 115 -13.62 5.20 3.15
N ILE A 116 -13.26 5.86 4.26
CA ILE A 116 -12.13 6.79 4.25
C ILE A 116 -10.79 6.06 4.14
N LEU A 117 -10.66 4.87 4.74
CA LEU A 117 -9.45 4.04 4.58
C LEU A 117 -9.27 3.54 3.13
N GLN A 118 -10.33 3.09 2.49
CA GLN A 118 -10.28 2.69 1.08
C GLN A 118 -9.86 3.86 0.19
N ARG A 119 -10.43 5.05 0.42
CA ARG A 119 -10.07 6.28 -0.33
C ARG A 119 -8.61 6.67 -0.10
N PHE A 120 -8.13 6.59 1.13
CA PHE A 120 -6.72 6.79 1.45
C PHE A 120 -5.82 5.85 0.67
N ALA A 121 -6.14 4.55 0.68
CA ALA A 121 -5.34 3.54 -0.01
C ALA A 121 -5.32 3.75 -1.52
N CYS A 122 -6.46 4.04 -2.15
CA CYS A 122 -6.53 4.40 -3.57
C CYS A 122 -5.67 5.62 -3.90
N GLN A 123 -5.77 6.71 -3.12
CA GLN A 123 -4.95 7.90 -3.35
C GLN A 123 -3.47 7.64 -3.12
N TYR A 124 -3.13 6.81 -2.12
CA TYR A 124 -1.76 6.41 -1.86
C TYR A 124 -1.18 5.70 -3.09
N MET A 125 -1.86 4.69 -3.62
CA MET A 125 -1.39 3.99 -4.82
C MET A 125 -1.27 4.93 -6.03
N THR A 126 -2.23 5.85 -6.20
CA THR A 126 -2.23 6.87 -7.26
C THR A 126 -1.00 7.77 -7.16
N ASP A 127 -0.71 8.30 -5.96
CA ASP A 127 0.42 9.21 -5.74
C ASP A 127 1.76 8.53 -6.03
N TRP A 128 1.90 7.25 -5.64
CA TRP A 128 3.14 6.49 -5.90
C TRP A 128 3.38 6.24 -7.38
N VAL A 129 2.36 5.79 -8.13
CA VAL A 129 2.54 5.48 -9.57
C VAL A 129 2.50 6.71 -10.48
N SER A 130 2.24 7.90 -9.93
CA SER A 130 2.29 9.16 -10.66
C SER A 130 3.72 9.71 -10.82
N GLY A 131 4.72 9.06 -10.20
CA GLY A 131 6.13 9.42 -10.34
C GLY A 131 6.74 8.97 -11.67
N ASP A 132 8.01 9.35 -11.87
CA ASP A 132 8.78 9.07 -13.08
C ASP A 132 9.67 7.82 -12.97
N GLU A 133 9.27 6.85 -12.14
CA GLU A 133 10.01 5.61 -11.88
C GLU A 133 9.09 4.42 -11.65
N THR A 134 9.62 3.20 -11.83
CA THR A 134 8.89 1.97 -11.53
C THR A 134 8.70 1.79 -10.03
N VAL A 135 7.50 1.38 -9.61
CA VAL A 135 7.13 1.17 -8.22
C VAL A 135 6.97 -0.31 -7.91
N GLU A 136 7.53 -0.77 -6.79
CA GLU A 136 7.30 -2.13 -6.27
C GLU A 136 5.92 -2.27 -5.63
N LEU A 137 4.89 -2.37 -6.47
CA LEU A 137 3.48 -2.39 -6.05
C LEU A 137 3.13 -3.57 -5.11
N GLN A 138 3.83 -4.70 -5.23
CA GLN A 138 3.59 -5.89 -4.42
C GLN A 138 3.51 -5.57 -2.93
N TYR A 139 4.55 -4.93 -2.40
CA TYR A 139 4.65 -4.75 -0.95
C TYR A 139 3.62 -3.75 -0.42
N MET A 140 3.21 -2.78 -1.25
CA MET A 140 2.16 -1.81 -0.91
C MET A 140 0.78 -2.47 -0.95
N LEU A 141 0.50 -3.30 -1.95
CA LEU A 141 -0.76 -4.05 -2.04
C LEU A 141 -0.88 -5.03 -0.88
N GLU A 142 0.19 -5.75 -0.54
CA GLU A 142 0.19 -6.66 0.60
C GLU A 142 -0.02 -5.92 1.93
N MET A 143 0.60 -4.75 2.13
CA MET A 143 0.37 -3.89 3.30
C MET A 143 -1.13 -3.56 3.48
N PHE A 144 -1.81 -3.18 2.40
CA PHE A 144 -3.24 -2.85 2.43
C PHE A 144 -4.13 -4.08 2.54
N PHE A 145 -3.79 -5.17 1.86
CA PHE A 145 -4.49 -6.45 1.96
C PHE A 145 -4.53 -6.94 3.42
N ARG A 146 -3.37 -6.95 4.10
CA ARG A 146 -3.28 -7.33 5.52
C ARG A 146 -4.09 -6.39 6.43
N ALA A 147 -4.42 -5.19 5.98
CA ALA A 147 -5.29 -4.26 6.71
C ALA A 147 -6.79 -4.42 6.37
N ASP A 148 -7.15 -5.48 5.63
CA ASP A 148 -8.50 -5.76 5.10
C ASP A 148 -9.04 -4.70 4.14
N ILE A 149 -8.14 -4.02 3.42
CA ILE A 149 -8.51 -3.09 2.35
C ILE A 149 -8.66 -3.88 1.04
N ALA A 150 -9.76 -3.67 0.34
CA ALA A 150 -10.04 -4.38 -0.91
C ALA A 150 -9.02 -3.98 -1.99
N LEU A 151 -8.44 -4.97 -2.67
CA LEU A 151 -7.39 -4.74 -3.66
C LEU A 151 -7.91 -4.22 -5.00
N ALA A 152 -9.09 -4.67 -5.46
CA ALA A 152 -9.61 -4.27 -6.77
C ALA A 152 -9.72 -2.74 -6.94
N PRO A 153 -10.26 -1.95 -5.98
CA PRO A 153 -10.27 -0.49 -6.11
C PRO A 153 -8.86 0.16 -6.09
N LEU A 154 -7.85 -0.47 -5.51
CA LEU A 154 -6.46 0.01 -5.56
C LEU A 154 -5.89 -0.23 -6.96
N LEU A 155 -6.12 -1.42 -7.53
CA LEU A 155 -5.71 -1.75 -8.90
C LEU A 155 -6.41 -0.85 -9.93
N ASP A 156 -7.70 -0.56 -9.75
CA ASP A 156 -8.44 0.41 -10.58
C ASP A 156 -7.83 1.81 -10.48
N ALA A 157 -7.44 2.25 -9.28
CA ALA A 157 -6.81 3.55 -9.09
C ALA A 157 -5.45 3.63 -9.81
N ILE A 158 -4.62 2.59 -9.71
CA ILE A 158 -3.35 2.47 -10.44
C ILE A 158 -3.58 2.52 -11.95
N ASN A 159 -4.51 1.69 -12.44
CA ASN A 159 -4.85 1.60 -13.86
C ASN A 159 -5.51 2.88 -14.41
N SER A 160 -5.97 3.78 -13.55
CA SER A 160 -6.52 5.08 -13.94
C SER A 160 -5.44 6.15 -14.14
N VAL A 161 -4.23 5.95 -13.61
CA VAL A 161 -3.11 6.90 -13.80
C VAL A 161 -2.52 6.68 -15.18
N PRO A 162 -2.50 7.67 -16.09
CA PRO A 162 -1.87 7.52 -17.39
C PRO A 162 -0.35 7.59 -17.27
N GLY A 163 0.36 7.08 -18.28
CA GLY A 163 1.80 7.26 -18.41
C GLY A 163 2.58 5.95 -18.41
N PHE A 164 3.82 6.06 -18.89
CA PHE A 164 4.70 4.91 -19.08
C PHE A 164 5.03 4.21 -17.76
N TRP A 165 5.53 4.94 -16.76
CA TRP A 165 5.98 4.36 -15.49
C TRP A 165 4.88 3.70 -14.67
N SER A 166 3.68 4.28 -14.65
CA SER A 166 2.49 3.63 -14.07
C SER A 166 2.17 2.31 -14.78
N THR A 167 2.22 2.30 -16.12
CA THR A 167 1.95 1.12 -16.94
C THR A 167 3.00 0.03 -16.72
N VAL A 168 4.28 0.38 -16.68
CA VAL A 168 5.37 -0.56 -16.39
C VAL A 168 5.25 -1.13 -14.98
N SER A 169 4.97 -0.29 -13.98
CA SER A 169 4.79 -0.76 -12.60
C SER A 169 3.69 -1.81 -12.50
N LEU A 170 2.57 -1.58 -13.20
CA LEU A 170 1.47 -2.54 -13.29
C LEU A 170 1.86 -3.81 -14.06
N ALA A 171 2.58 -3.68 -15.18
CA ALA A 171 3.07 -4.81 -15.96
C ALA A 171 4.01 -5.71 -15.13
N CYS A 172 4.96 -5.12 -14.41
CA CYS A 172 5.88 -5.84 -13.53
C CYS A 172 5.14 -6.57 -12.39
N LEU A 173 4.11 -5.94 -11.81
CA LEU A 173 3.25 -6.57 -10.83
C LEU A 173 2.56 -7.81 -11.42
N LEU A 174 1.92 -7.67 -12.58
CA LEU A 174 1.17 -8.76 -13.22
C LEU A 174 2.09 -9.91 -13.62
N ASN A 175 3.28 -9.60 -14.15
CA ASN A 175 4.26 -10.62 -14.50
C ASN A 175 4.70 -11.44 -13.27
N ARG A 176 4.90 -10.77 -12.12
CA ARG A 176 5.26 -11.43 -10.86
C ARG A 176 4.16 -12.34 -10.30
N TYR A 177 2.90 -12.03 -10.59
CA TYR A 177 1.73 -12.78 -10.12
C TYR A 177 1.12 -13.71 -11.19
N CYS A 178 1.77 -13.85 -12.34
CA CYS A 178 1.40 -14.82 -13.36
C CYS A 178 1.45 -16.24 -12.78
N GLU A 179 0.49 -17.09 -13.15
CA GLU A 179 0.33 -18.45 -12.60
C GLU A 179 1.57 -19.34 -12.78
N ASP A 180 2.40 -19.06 -13.79
CA ASP A 180 3.61 -19.81 -14.11
C ASP A 180 4.87 -19.30 -13.37
N TYR A 181 4.78 -18.18 -12.63
CA TYR A 181 5.92 -17.63 -11.89
C TYR A 181 6.14 -18.40 -10.59
N ILE A 182 7.12 -19.32 -10.59
CA ILE A 182 7.51 -20.10 -9.40
C ILE A 182 8.16 -19.18 -8.37
N ARG A 183 7.44 -18.85 -7.29
CA ARG A 183 8.02 -18.22 -6.09
C ARG A 183 8.42 -19.30 -5.10
N ASP A 184 9.66 -19.27 -4.63
CA ASP A 184 10.08 -20.07 -3.48
C ASP A 184 9.29 -19.61 -2.23
N ASN A 185 8.65 -20.55 -1.53
CA ASN A 185 7.88 -20.34 -0.29
C ASN A 185 6.63 -19.44 -0.40
N GLN A 186 5.71 -19.77 -1.31
CA GLN A 186 4.38 -19.16 -1.34
C GLN A 186 3.58 -19.53 -0.08
N ASP A 187 3.18 -18.54 0.72
CA ASP A 187 2.26 -18.74 1.85
C ASP A 187 0.78 -18.58 1.42
N ASP A 188 -0.15 -18.92 2.32
CA ASP A 188 -1.59 -18.84 2.03
C ASP A 188 -2.05 -17.41 1.69
N ILE A 189 -1.38 -16.39 2.24
CA ILE A 189 -1.70 -14.98 1.98
C ILE A 189 -1.28 -14.61 0.56
N ASP A 190 -0.08 -15.01 0.16
CA ASP A 190 0.43 -14.83 -1.20
C ASP A 190 -0.54 -15.46 -2.22
N ASN A 191 -1.05 -16.67 -1.98
CA ASN A 191 -2.02 -17.32 -2.86
C ASN A 191 -3.33 -16.54 -3.03
N VAL A 192 -3.87 -15.99 -1.94
CA VAL A 192 -5.11 -15.19 -1.99
C VAL A 192 -4.90 -13.89 -2.74
N ILE A 193 -3.78 -13.20 -2.51
CA ILE A 193 -3.42 -11.97 -3.23
C ILE A 193 -3.26 -12.27 -4.73
N THR A 194 -2.50 -13.30 -5.10
CA THR A 194 -2.33 -13.75 -6.49
C THR A 194 -3.68 -13.97 -7.16
N THR A 195 -4.58 -14.72 -6.51
CA THR A 195 -5.90 -15.03 -7.06
C THR A 195 -6.72 -13.77 -7.31
N GLN A 196 -6.71 -12.81 -6.38
CA GLN A 196 -7.45 -11.55 -6.55
C GLN A 196 -6.88 -10.67 -7.65
N ILE A 197 -5.55 -10.57 -7.76
CA ILE A 197 -4.87 -9.81 -8.81
C ILE A 197 -5.16 -10.42 -10.18
N ASN A 198 -5.05 -11.75 -10.33
CA ASN A 198 -5.29 -12.43 -11.60
C ASN A 198 -6.76 -12.33 -12.03
N ALA A 199 -7.71 -12.49 -11.10
CA ALA A 199 -9.12 -12.28 -11.38
C ALA A 199 -9.42 -10.83 -11.82
N TRP A 200 -8.80 -9.84 -11.18
CA TRP A 200 -8.92 -8.45 -11.59
C TRP A 200 -8.32 -8.21 -12.98
N ALA A 201 -7.12 -8.74 -13.25
CA ALA A 201 -6.42 -8.57 -14.52
C ALA A 201 -7.22 -9.18 -15.69
N PHE A 202 -7.76 -10.38 -15.51
CA PHE A 202 -8.62 -11.04 -16.48
C PHE A 202 -9.82 -10.18 -16.87
N ASN A 203 -10.49 -9.57 -15.88
CA ASN A 203 -11.63 -8.68 -16.11
C ASN A 203 -11.26 -7.35 -16.79
N ASN A 204 -9.99 -6.95 -16.76
CA ASN A 204 -9.48 -5.69 -17.30
C ASN A 204 -8.57 -5.86 -18.52
N GLN A 205 -8.47 -7.07 -19.08
CA GLN A 205 -7.49 -7.45 -20.11
C GLN A 205 -7.46 -6.51 -21.33
N SER A 206 -8.62 -6.00 -21.78
CA SER A 206 -8.69 -5.14 -22.97
C SER A 206 -8.04 -3.78 -22.74
N ILE A 207 -8.22 -3.21 -21.55
CA ILE A 207 -7.61 -1.94 -21.15
C ILE A 207 -6.11 -2.14 -20.91
N LEU A 208 -5.73 -3.21 -20.21
CA LEU A 208 -4.34 -3.55 -19.94
C LEU A 208 -3.54 -3.74 -21.25
N LYS A 209 -4.11 -4.44 -22.23
CA LYS A 209 -3.52 -4.61 -23.56
C LYS A 209 -3.26 -3.28 -24.24
N GLU A 210 -4.25 -2.40 -24.28
CA GLU A 210 -4.13 -1.11 -24.95
C GLU A 210 -3.07 -0.22 -24.28
N ARG A 211 -2.99 -0.27 -22.95
CA ARG A 211 -1.95 0.45 -22.20
C ARG A 211 -0.55 -0.11 -22.49
N ALA A 212 -0.39 -1.43 -22.48
CA ALA A 212 0.87 -2.09 -22.83
C ALA A 212 1.32 -1.66 -24.23
N ARG A 213 0.41 -1.71 -25.22
CA ARG A 213 0.67 -1.28 -26.59
C ARG A 213 1.19 0.16 -26.64
N GLN A 214 0.50 1.09 -25.97
CA GLN A 214 0.90 2.50 -25.95
C GLN A 214 2.28 2.72 -25.32
N ALA A 215 2.59 1.99 -24.24
CA ALA A 215 3.89 2.07 -23.57
C ALA A 215 5.03 1.50 -24.45
N ILE A 216 4.78 0.38 -25.14
CA ILE A 216 5.73 -0.23 -26.09
C ILE A 216 5.99 0.69 -27.29
N GLU A 217 4.94 1.30 -27.86
CA GLU A 217 5.06 2.17 -29.03
C GLU A 217 5.67 3.54 -28.71
N ASN A 218 5.52 4.01 -27.46
CA ASN A 218 5.93 5.35 -27.04
C ASN A 218 6.74 5.33 -25.73
N PRO A 219 7.91 4.65 -25.70
CA PRO A 219 8.75 4.66 -24.51
C PRO A 219 9.29 6.08 -24.23
N PRO A 220 9.57 6.42 -22.96
CA PRO A 220 10.20 7.68 -22.61
C PRO A 220 11.55 7.80 -23.33
N LYS A 221 11.89 9.02 -23.75
CA LYS A 221 13.21 9.27 -24.35
C LYS A 221 14.28 8.96 -23.30
N GLN A 222 15.17 8.01 -23.59
CA GLN A 222 16.31 7.74 -22.72
C GLN A 222 17.09 9.04 -22.49
N PRO A 223 17.47 9.37 -21.24
CA PRO A 223 18.36 10.50 -21.00
C PRO A 223 19.68 10.24 -21.75
N GLU A 224 20.15 11.25 -22.49
CA GLU A 224 21.46 11.21 -23.14
C GLU A 224 22.52 10.88 -22.08
N GLN A 225 23.27 9.81 -22.32
CA GLN A 225 24.32 9.24 -21.46
C GLN A 225 24.90 10.23 -20.44
N GLY A 226 24.67 10.02 -19.14
CA GLY A 226 25.32 10.87 -18.15
C GLY A 226 24.83 10.75 -16.72
N THR A 227 25.60 9.98 -15.95
CA THR A 227 25.80 10.08 -14.49
C THR A 227 24.71 9.56 -13.54
N GLN A 228 25.23 8.67 -12.68
CA GLN A 228 24.70 8.10 -11.44
C GLN A 228 23.79 6.88 -11.54
N HIS A 229 24.15 5.90 -10.71
CA HIS A 229 23.56 4.58 -10.56
C HIS A 229 22.04 4.65 -10.31
N GLN A 230 21.25 4.74 -11.36
CA GLN A 230 19.89 4.22 -11.34
C GLN A 230 20.02 2.70 -11.36
N VAL A 231 19.39 2.04 -10.41
CA VAL A 231 19.24 0.60 -10.40
C VAL A 231 18.39 0.28 -11.63
N TRP A 232 19.06 -0.15 -12.70
CA TRP A 232 18.42 -0.74 -13.86
C TRP A 232 17.69 -1.98 -13.32
N VAL A 233 16.39 -1.88 -13.08
CA VAL A 233 15.55 -3.05 -13.35
C VAL A 233 15.76 -3.24 -14.83
N ASP A 234 16.65 -4.18 -15.18
CA ASP A 234 17.26 -4.25 -16.49
C ASP A 234 16.21 -4.02 -17.58
N ASP A 235 16.45 -3.10 -18.52
CA ASP A 235 15.46 -2.68 -19.54
C ASP A 235 14.75 -3.89 -20.21
N TRP A 236 15.43 -5.04 -20.31
CA TRP A 236 14.85 -6.29 -20.81
C TRP A 236 13.68 -6.82 -19.96
N ILE A 237 13.71 -6.70 -18.63
CA ILE A 237 12.63 -7.11 -17.73
C ILE A 237 11.40 -6.23 -17.96
N ILE A 238 11.59 -4.93 -18.20
CA ILE A 238 10.49 -4.00 -18.48
C ILE A 238 9.81 -4.38 -19.80
N ASP A 239 10.60 -4.62 -20.85
CA ASP A 239 10.08 -5.04 -22.16
C ASP A 239 9.34 -6.38 -22.06
N GLU A 240 9.90 -7.36 -21.35
CA GLU A 240 9.24 -8.66 -21.12
C GLU A 240 7.91 -8.51 -20.38
N CYS A 241 7.86 -7.70 -19.31
CA CYS A 241 6.64 -7.48 -18.55
C CYS A 241 5.56 -6.81 -19.40
N LEU A 242 5.93 -5.81 -20.21
CA LEU A 242 5.00 -5.14 -21.12
C LEU A 242 4.49 -6.07 -22.23
N CYS A 243 5.37 -6.88 -22.82
CA CYS A 243 4.98 -7.88 -23.81
C CYS A 243 4.03 -8.92 -23.21
N ALA A 244 4.35 -9.46 -22.03
CA ALA A 244 3.48 -10.41 -21.34
C ALA A 244 2.10 -9.81 -21.04
N MET A 245 2.03 -8.56 -20.58
CA MET A 245 0.77 -7.85 -20.33
C MET A 245 -0.04 -7.63 -21.63
N TYR A 246 0.64 -7.39 -22.76
CA TYR A 246 -0.01 -7.27 -24.07
C TYR A 246 -0.54 -8.63 -24.56
N ASP A 247 0.27 -9.68 -24.43
CA ASP A 247 0.01 -11.01 -24.97
C ASP A 247 -1.01 -11.83 -24.16
N ALA A 248 -1.11 -11.62 -22.84
CA ALA A 248 -2.07 -12.31 -21.95
C ALA A 248 -3.54 -12.16 -22.39
N SER A 249 -3.86 -11.16 -23.21
CA SER A 249 -5.19 -10.95 -23.80
C SER A 249 -5.45 -11.73 -25.10
N SER A 250 -4.45 -12.45 -25.61
CA SER A 250 -4.49 -13.21 -26.87
C SER A 250 -4.97 -14.64 -26.68
N GLU A 251 -4.77 -15.19 -25.48
CA GLU A 251 -5.23 -16.53 -25.12
C GLU A 251 -6.66 -16.45 -24.60
N SER A 252 -7.61 -16.50 -25.54
CA SER A 252 -8.90 -17.09 -25.16
C SER A 252 -8.62 -18.51 -24.68
N PRO A 253 -9.12 -18.95 -23.51
CA PRO A 253 -9.10 -20.37 -23.19
C PRO A 253 -9.89 -21.07 -24.28
N GLY A 254 -9.18 -21.80 -25.14
CA GLY A 254 -9.81 -22.66 -26.11
C GLY A 254 -10.60 -23.72 -25.34
N LYS A 255 -11.93 -23.59 -25.39
CA LYS A 255 -12.97 -24.62 -25.19
C LYS A 255 -12.70 -25.75 -24.20
#